data_AF-A0A6A5SDW6-F1
#
_entry.id   AF-A0A6A5SDW6-F1
#
_cell.length_a   1.000
_cell.length_b   1.000
_cell.length_c   1.000
_cell.angle_alpha   90.00
_cell.angle_beta   90.00
_cell.angle_gamma   90.00
#
_symmetry.space_group_name_H-M   'P 1'
#
loop_
_entity.id
_entity.type
_entity.pdbx_description
1 polymer ?
#
loop_
_entity_poly.entity_id
_entity_poly.type
_entity_poly.pdbx_seq_one_letter_code
_entity_poly.pdbx_strand_id
1 'polypeptide(L)'
;MCYRGIARVPLDALEFGHRIVLEKHRDLSHKNVIRLERIYEQVGCSRLQEENVINAVIEDDDLVAALSLHGMSLDDMRNLRWPQDAPSLHLKNVQCLSGMHCIEAAQRILNENDKWWIVRLFSYADTPKPVLFRIIESYSNEQKPSDGEIFRKIRLYHRENDQEAQKIWWSRLEKSKPKDLQGLFRRPSLAAGFDALIDMPGLWAKLQLGALHRLLVLKCDEEMTLYLDHITKAWRRILRCGDTMLPFSAVDAVTVQSLELLAPKHSDIDKSLVIDLMERGEIFPSQNDRGIRKTLVENICAFPGVIPSLWTFFETLKYLEPLCEALRQLLGEQMKGTIRSSLKGLFFAPSKNMVQLTETQDVEIKVALSQQVFNAIKNHCGNKCLRGQPRLTVRMKCRV
;
A
#
# COMPACT_ATOMS: atom_id res chain seq x y z
N MET A 1 31.33 2.49 -18.03
CA MET A 1 29.92 2.21 -17.67
C MET A 1 29.90 1.05 -16.70
N CYS A 2 29.03 1.00 -15.69
CA CYS A 2 29.10 -0.02 -14.63
C CYS A 2 28.30 -1.30 -14.96
N TYR A 3 27.23 -1.18 -15.74
CA TYR A 3 26.38 -2.31 -16.15
C TYR A 3 27.06 -3.16 -17.25
N ARG A 4 26.89 -4.48 -17.17
CA ARG A 4 27.52 -5.46 -18.08
C ARG A 4 26.52 -6.34 -18.84
N GLY A 5 25.30 -6.52 -18.32
CA GLY A 5 24.27 -7.29 -19.01
C GLY A 5 23.49 -8.20 -18.06
N ILE A 6 22.76 -9.15 -18.64
CA ILE A 6 22.06 -10.22 -17.92
C ILE A 6 22.56 -11.58 -18.40
N ALA A 7 22.71 -12.53 -17.49
CA ALA A 7 23.15 -13.89 -17.79
C ALA A 7 22.37 -14.91 -16.98
N ARG A 8 22.24 -16.12 -17.53
CA ARG A 8 21.83 -17.31 -16.80
C ARG A 8 23.08 -17.94 -16.19
N VAL A 9 23.11 -18.04 -14.87
CA VAL A 9 24.27 -18.48 -14.11
C VAL A 9 23.90 -19.69 -13.23
N PRO A 10 24.71 -20.76 -13.19
CA PRO A 10 24.54 -21.86 -12.26
C PRO A 10 24.52 -21.41 -10.79
N LEU A 11 23.69 -22.05 -9.94
CA LEU A 11 23.53 -21.62 -8.54
C LEU A 11 24.79 -21.81 -7.68
N ASP A 12 25.67 -22.73 -8.05
CA ASP A 12 26.93 -23.02 -7.37
C ASP A 12 28.01 -21.95 -7.62
N ALA A 13 27.88 -21.19 -8.72
CA ALA A 13 28.75 -20.08 -9.04
C ALA A 13 28.39 -18.77 -8.31
N LEU A 14 27.26 -18.74 -7.59
CA LEU A 14 26.73 -17.56 -6.91
C LEU A 14 27.22 -17.49 -5.46
N GLU A 15 27.98 -16.45 -5.15
CA GLU A 15 28.58 -16.25 -3.83
C GLU A 15 28.01 -15.01 -3.13
N PHE A 16 27.78 -15.11 -1.82
CA PHE A 16 27.25 -14.01 -1.01
C PHE A 16 28.32 -13.42 -0.06
N GLY A 17 29.59 -13.47 -0.48
CA GLY A 17 30.76 -13.10 0.34
C GLY A 17 31.17 -11.63 0.25
N HIS A 18 30.46 -10.79 -0.50
CA HIS A 18 30.85 -9.40 -0.71
C HIS A 18 30.82 -8.61 0.61
N ARG A 19 31.94 -7.93 0.96
CA ARG A 19 32.10 -7.24 2.27
C ARG A 19 30.94 -6.29 2.62
N ILE A 20 30.43 -5.56 1.63
CA ILE A 20 29.30 -4.62 1.83
C ILE A 20 27.99 -5.36 2.14
N VAL A 21 27.80 -6.56 1.58
CA VAL A 21 26.64 -7.42 1.88
C VAL A 21 26.79 -7.96 3.30
N LEU A 22 27.98 -8.43 3.69
CA LEU A 22 28.23 -8.93 5.05
C LEU A 22 28.06 -7.85 6.15
N GLU A 23 28.37 -6.59 5.85
CA GLU A 23 28.24 -5.48 6.81
C GLU A 23 26.80 -4.96 6.98
N LYS A 24 25.94 -5.10 5.95
CA LYS A 24 24.58 -4.51 5.95
C LYS A 24 23.43 -5.52 5.86
N HIS A 25 23.69 -6.74 5.38
CA HIS A 25 22.65 -7.74 5.18
C HIS A 25 22.39 -8.53 6.48
N ARG A 26 21.13 -8.94 6.69
CA ARG A 26 20.77 -9.83 7.81
C ARG A 26 21.31 -11.24 7.58
N ASP A 27 21.63 -11.94 8.65
CA ASP A 27 21.96 -13.37 8.62
C ASP A 27 20.87 -14.18 7.88
N LEU A 28 21.26 -15.34 7.37
CA LEU A 28 20.35 -16.28 6.70
C LEU A 28 19.16 -16.63 7.63
N SER A 29 17.96 -16.20 7.24
CA SER A 29 16.74 -16.45 8.01
C SER A 29 16.11 -17.75 7.54
N HIS A 30 16.30 -18.82 8.31
CA HIS A 30 15.67 -20.12 8.05
C HIS A 30 14.15 -20.02 7.84
N LYS A 31 13.48 -19.13 8.58
CA LYS A 31 12.04 -18.88 8.42
C LYS A 31 11.68 -18.33 7.03
N ASN A 32 12.51 -17.45 6.47
CA ASN A 32 12.29 -16.90 5.13
C ASN A 32 12.59 -17.92 4.04
N VAL A 33 13.62 -18.74 4.22
CA VAL A 33 13.97 -19.82 3.28
C VAL A 33 12.85 -20.84 3.20
N ILE A 34 12.35 -21.36 4.33
CA ILE A 34 11.22 -22.32 4.36
C ILE A 34 9.94 -21.70 3.74
N ARG A 35 9.74 -20.39 3.91
CA ARG A 35 8.61 -19.70 3.28
C ARG A 35 8.74 -19.66 1.76
N LEU A 36 9.92 -19.29 1.26
CA LEU A 36 10.19 -19.27 -0.18
C LEU A 36 10.13 -20.66 -0.79
N GLU A 37 10.59 -21.67 -0.04
CA GLU A 37 10.46 -23.07 -0.45
C GLU A 37 9.00 -23.43 -0.77
N ARG A 38 8.08 -23.19 0.17
CA ARG A 38 6.65 -23.46 -0.03
C ARG A 38 6.04 -22.69 -1.21
N ILE A 39 6.52 -21.47 -1.48
CA ILE A 39 6.05 -20.69 -2.63
C ILE A 39 6.53 -21.35 -3.92
N TYR A 40 7.80 -21.73 -4.00
CA TYR A 40 8.36 -22.38 -5.18
C TYR A 40 7.72 -23.74 -5.48
N GLU A 41 7.36 -24.51 -4.46
CA GLU A 41 6.60 -25.76 -4.62
C GLU A 41 5.21 -25.53 -5.24
N GLN A 42 4.54 -24.41 -4.89
CA GLN A 42 3.17 -24.15 -5.31
C GLN A 42 3.05 -23.45 -6.66
N VAL A 43 3.89 -22.44 -6.92
CA VAL A 43 3.78 -21.57 -8.11
C VAL A 43 5.06 -21.55 -8.97
N GLY A 44 6.10 -22.28 -8.58
CA GLY A 44 7.39 -22.28 -9.26
C GLY A 44 8.26 -21.07 -8.91
N CYS A 45 9.52 -21.11 -9.36
CA CYS A 45 10.53 -20.09 -9.02
C CYS A 45 10.43 -18.80 -9.87
N SER A 46 9.66 -18.79 -10.96
CA SER A 46 9.49 -17.63 -11.86
C SER A 46 10.78 -16.88 -12.21
N ARG A 47 11.87 -17.63 -12.47
CA ARG A 47 13.26 -17.15 -12.66
C ARG A 47 13.45 -16.12 -13.78
N LEU A 48 12.51 -16.04 -14.71
CA LEU A 48 12.54 -15.14 -15.87
C LEU A 48 11.80 -13.82 -15.63
N GLN A 49 11.10 -13.69 -14.50
CA GLN A 49 10.44 -12.44 -14.13
C GLN A 49 11.45 -11.43 -13.61
N GLU A 50 11.33 -10.18 -14.04
CA GLU A 50 12.24 -9.09 -13.69
C GLU A 50 12.36 -8.91 -12.17
N GLU A 51 11.27 -9.16 -11.43
CA GLU A 51 11.23 -9.08 -9.98
C GLU A 51 12.08 -10.13 -9.27
N ASN A 52 12.42 -11.23 -9.96
CA ASN A 52 13.24 -12.31 -9.41
C ASN A 52 14.68 -12.27 -9.92
N VAL A 53 15.04 -11.31 -10.79
CA VAL A 53 16.42 -11.15 -11.25
C VAL A 53 17.28 -10.62 -10.11
N ILE A 54 18.36 -11.34 -9.79
CA ILE A 54 19.30 -10.93 -8.74
C ILE A 54 20.42 -10.07 -9.31
N ASN A 55 21.00 -9.20 -8.49
CA ASN A 55 22.13 -8.38 -8.91
C ASN A 55 23.44 -8.97 -8.38
N ALA A 56 24.47 -8.95 -9.20
CA ALA A 56 25.82 -9.36 -8.79
C ALA A 56 26.89 -8.50 -9.46
N VAL A 57 28.07 -8.50 -8.83
CA VAL A 57 29.30 -7.93 -9.41
C VAL A 57 30.25 -9.04 -9.83
N ILE A 58 30.97 -8.80 -10.93
CA ILE A 58 31.96 -9.72 -11.49
C ILE A 58 33.16 -8.92 -12.02
N GLU A 59 34.34 -9.53 -12.01
CA GLU A 59 35.51 -8.99 -12.70
C GLU A 59 35.31 -9.05 -14.22
N ASP A 60 35.68 -7.97 -14.91
CA ASP A 60 35.46 -7.86 -16.35
C ASP A 60 36.24 -8.92 -17.13
N ASP A 61 37.46 -9.27 -16.69
CA ASP A 61 38.29 -10.28 -17.33
C ASP A 61 37.63 -11.67 -17.29
N ASP A 62 37.02 -12.04 -16.16
CA ASP A 62 36.29 -13.30 -15.99
C ASP A 62 35.04 -13.34 -16.91
N LEU A 63 34.34 -12.21 -17.03
CA LEU A 63 33.19 -12.10 -17.91
C LEU A 63 33.57 -12.19 -19.39
N VAL A 64 34.62 -11.48 -19.81
CA VAL A 64 35.11 -11.50 -21.20
C VAL A 64 35.61 -12.88 -21.59
N ALA A 65 36.30 -13.59 -20.69
CA ALA A 65 36.74 -14.95 -20.93
C ALA A 65 35.54 -15.89 -21.16
N ALA A 66 34.48 -15.79 -20.36
CA ALA A 66 33.28 -16.59 -20.53
C ALA A 66 32.52 -16.26 -21.82
N LEU A 67 32.40 -14.98 -22.18
CA LEU A 67 31.73 -14.55 -23.41
C LEU A 67 32.48 -15.01 -24.67
N SER A 68 33.81 -15.02 -24.62
CA SER A 68 34.66 -15.46 -25.74
C SER A 68 34.42 -16.92 -26.10
N LEU A 69 34.15 -17.79 -25.13
CA LEU A 69 33.79 -19.20 -25.36
C LEU A 69 32.46 -19.37 -26.10
N HIS A 70 31.57 -18.38 -26.00
CA HIS A 70 30.28 -18.36 -26.66
C HIS A 70 30.28 -17.50 -27.95
N GLY A 71 31.43 -16.96 -28.35
CA GLY A 71 31.55 -16.10 -29.53
C GLY A 71 30.75 -14.79 -29.42
N MET A 72 30.49 -14.32 -28.21
CA MET A 72 29.68 -13.13 -27.94
C MET A 72 30.57 -11.97 -27.48
N SER A 73 30.27 -10.75 -27.90
CA SER A 73 30.95 -9.57 -27.38
C SER A 73 30.25 -9.01 -26.13
N LEU A 74 30.97 -8.22 -25.35
CA LEU A 74 30.40 -7.54 -24.18
C LEU A 74 29.31 -6.53 -24.57
N ASP A 75 29.41 -5.92 -25.77
CA ASP A 75 28.36 -5.03 -26.27
C ASP A 75 27.11 -5.79 -26.71
N ASP A 76 27.24 -6.99 -27.28
CA ASP A 76 26.08 -7.86 -27.57
C ASP A 76 25.33 -8.20 -26.27
N MET A 77 26.08 -8.53 -25.22
CA MET A 77 25.51 -8.85 -23.91
C MET A 77 24.75 -7.66 -23.28
N ARG A 78 25.28 -6.44 -23.42
CA ARG A 78 24.62 -5.21 -22.92
C ARG A 78 23.32 -4.90 -23.64
N ASN A 79 23.19 -5.34 -24.90
CA ASN A 79 21.99 -5.11 -25.70
C ASN A 79 20.84 -6.07 -25.36
N LEU A 80 21.11 -7.15 -24.63
CA LEU A 80 20.08 -8.06 -24.13
C LEU A 80 19.23 -7.36 -23.08
N ARG A 81 17.94 -7.20 -23.39
CA ARG A 81 16.98 -6.54 -22.49
C ARG A 81 16.09 -7.49 -21.72
N TRP A 82 15.93 -8.72 -22.20
CA TRP A 82 14.94 -9.66 -21.65
C TRP A 82 15.59 -10.89 -21.02
N PRO A 83 15.16 -11.29 -19.81
CA PRO A 83 15.65 -12.50 -19.14
C PRO A 83 15.57 -13.79 -19.97
N GLN A 84 14.57 -13.90 -20.86
CA GLN A 84 14.44 -15.07 -21.75
C GLN A 84 15.58 -15.21 -22.77
N ASP A 85 16.25 -14.10 -23.11
CA ASP A 85 17.32 -14.05 -24.11
C ASP A 85 18.71 -14.15 -23.45
N ALA A 86 18.77 -14.32 -22.12
CA ALA A 86 20.01 -14.31 -21.36
C ALA A 86 20.85 -15.58 -21.68
N PRO A 87 22.12 -15.43 -22.09
CA PRO A 87 22.99 -16.55 -22.36
C PRO A 87 23.30 -17.32 -21.07
N SER A 88 23.41 -18.64 -21.18
CA SER A 88 23.91 -19.48 -20.10
C SER A 88 25.43 -19.38 -20.04
N LEU A 89 25.96 -18.73 -19.01
CA LEU A 89 27.39 -18.50 -18.84
C LEU A 89 27.91 -19.24 -17.61
N HIS A 90 29.01 -19.95 -17.78
CA HIS A 90 29.78 -20.53 -16.68
C HIS A 90 30.75 -19.48 -16.14
N LEU A 91 30.26 -18.68 -15.21
CA LEU A 91 31.03 -17.63 -14.55
C LEU A 91 31.66 -18.16 -13.27
N LYS A 92 32.79 -17.59 -12.87
CA LYS A 92 33.42 -17.84 -11.57
C LYS A 92 33.36 -16.57 -10.73
N ASN A 93 33.38 -16.73 -9.40
CA ASN A 93 33.45 -15.63 -8.43
C ASN A 93 32.33 -14.58 -8.58
N VAL A 94 31.09 -14.99 -8.90
CA VAL A 94 29.97 -14.05 -9.05
C VAL A 94 29.50 -13.60 -7.66
N GLN A 95 29.86 -12.38 -7.28
CA GLN A 95 29.53 -11.84 -5.96
C GLN A 95 28.14 -11.21 -5.98
N CYS A 96 27.15 -11.94 -5.47
CA CYS A 96 25.76 -11.52 -5.38
C CYS A 96 25.58 -10.39 -4.36
N LEU A 97 24.82 -9.38 -4.78
CA LEU A 97 24.42 -8.23 -3.97
C LEU A 97 23.01 -8.39 -3.39
N SER A 98 22.22 -9.34 -3.89
CA SER A 98 20.84 -9.61 -3.47
C SER A 98 20.43 -11.08 -3.71
N GLY A 99 19.28 -11.49 -3.16
CA GLY A 99 18.68 -12.80 -3.46
C GLY A 99 19.17 -13.99 -2.62
N MET A 100 19.85 -13.76 -1.49
CA MET A 100 20.43 -14.85 -0.66
C MET A 100 19.41 -15.93 -0.26
N HIS A 101 18.25 -15.55 0.31
CA HIS A 101 17.22 -16.53 0.70
C HIS A 101 16.54 -17.18 -0.52
N CYS A 102 16.47 -16.48 -1.64
CA CYS A 102 15.89 -16.98 -2.89
C CYS A 102 16.75 -18.09 -3.48
N ILE A 103 18.06 -17.89 -3.55
CA ILE A 103 19.01 -18.88 -4.06
C ILE A 103 19.09 -20.09 -3.12
N GLU A 104 19.14 -19.87 -1.82
CA GLU A 104 19.13 -20.96 -0.83
C GLU A 104 17.86 -21.82 -0.94
N ALA A 105 16.67 -21.19 -1.04
CA ALA A 105 15.42 -21.91 -1.22
C ALA A 105 15.36 -22.64 -2.58
N ALA A 106 15.90 -22.02 -3.64
CA ALA A 106 15.94 -22.60 -4.98
C ALA A 106 16.88 -23.81 -5.03
N GLN A 107 18.03 -23.77 -4.35
CA GLN A 107 18.96 -24.90 -4.26
C GLN A 107 18.33 -26.15 -3.66
N ARG A 108 17.37 -25.99 -2.74
CA ARG A 108 16.69 -27.09 -2.04
C ARG A 108 15.55 -27.71 -2.84
N ILE A 109 14.98 -26.98 -3.80
CA ILE A 109 13.77 -27.40 -4.55
C ILE A 109 14.08 -27.77 -5.98
N LEU A 110 15.02 -27.08 -6.63
CA LEU A 110 15.30 -27.28 -8.04
C LEU A 110 16.09 -28.57 -8.26
N ASN A 111 15.67 -29.34 -9.27
CA ASN A 111 16.41 -30.49 -9.77
C ASN A 111 17.79 -30.06 -10.30
N GLU A 112 18.76 -30.98 -10.34
CA GLU A 112 20.14 -30.66 -10.75
C GLU A 112 20.24 -29.92 -12.09
N ASN A 113 19.46 -30.33 -13.10
CA ASN A 113 19.45 -29.69 -14.42
C ASN A 113 18.82 -28.28 -14.43
N ASP A 114 18.12 -27.92 -13.35
CA ASP A 114 17.41 -26.67 -13.17
C ASP A 114 18.10 -25.71 -12.20
N LYS A 115 19.28 -26.06 -11.66
CA LYS A 115 20.02 -25.19 -10.72
C LYS A 115 20.73 -24.04 -11.43
N TRP A 116 19.94 -23.08 -11.89
CA TRP A 116 20.38 -21.82 -12.48
C TRP A 116 19.47 -20.66 -12.09
N TRP A 117 19.98 -19.44 -12.20
CA TRP A 117 19.24 -18.20 -11.97
C TRP A 117 19.60 -17.11 -12.98
N ILE A 118 18.72 -16.11 -13.15
CA ILE A 118 19.02 -14.92 -13.97
C ILE A 118 19.69 -13.86 -13.10
N VAL A 119 20.87 -13.42 -13.53
CA VAL A 119 21.71 -12.47 -12.81
C VAL A 119 21.95 -11.25 -13.67
N ARG A 120 21.70 -10.07 -13.09
CA ARG A 120 22.09 -8.78 -13.64
C ARG A 120 23.51 -8.46 -13.18
N LEU A 121 24.43 -8.35 -14.14
CA LEU A 121 25.86 -8.22 -13.88
C LEU A 121 26.32 -6.77 -13.96
N PHE A 122 27.15 -6.41 -12.99
CA PHE A 122 27.87 -5.14 -12.91
C PHE A 122 29.36 -5.40 -12.79
N SER A 123 30.18 -4.46 -13.27
CA SER A 123 31.64 -4.56 -13.16
C SER A 123 32.08 -4.34 -11.71
N TYR A 124 32.95 -5.20 -11.19
CA TYR A 124 33.50 -5.04 -9.85
C TYR A 124 34.35 -3.77 -9.71
N ALA A 125 35.26 -3.52 -10.65
CA ALA A 125 36.17 -2.37 -10.64
C ALA A 125 35.46 -1.05 -10.97
N ASP A 126 34.55 -1.05 -11.95
CA ASP A 126 33.94 0.20 -12.44
C ASP A 126 32.72 0.66 -11.63
N THR A 127 32.16 -0.15 -10.73
CA THR A 127 30.92 0.21 -10.02
C THR A 127 31.21 1.00 -8.75
N PRO A 128 30.80 2.29 -8.65
CA PRO A 128 31.07 3.09 -7.46
C PRO A 128 30.35 2.53 -6.23
N LYS A 129 31.02 2.55 -5.08
CA LYS A 129 30.45 2.10 -3.79
C LYS A 129 29.06 2.68 -3.48
N PRO A 130 28.76 3.98 -3.72
CA PRO A 130 27.42 4.52 -3.49
C PRO A 130 26.33 3.87 -4.35
N VAL A 131 26.67 3.42 -5.56
CA VAL A 131 25.74 2.71 -6.46
C VAL A 131 25.49 1.30 -5.92
N LEU A 132 26.54 0.61 -5.48
CA LEU A 132 26.41 -0.69 -4.80
C LEU A 132 25.54 -0.58 -3.54
N PHE A 133 25.72 0.46 -2.73
CA PHE A 133 24.88 0.70 -1.56
C PHE A 133 23.42 0.90 -1.94
N ARG A 134 23.11 1.67 -2.99
CA ARG A 134 21.73 1.85 -3.45
C ARG A 134 21.09 0.56 -3.95
N ILE A 135 21.85 -0.27 -4.68
CA ILE A 135 21.39 -1.59 -5.13
C ILE A 135 21.17 -2.48 -3.90
N ILE A 136 22.12 -2.56 -2.98
CA ILE A 136 21.97 -3.38 -1.77
C ILE A 136 20.84 -2.86 -0.88
N GLU A 137 20.60 -1.56 -0.77
CA GLU A 137 19.52 -0.98 0.05
C GLU A 137 18.15 -1.14 -0.62
N SER A 138 18.04 -0.97 -1.94
CA SER A 138 16.80 -1.26 -2.67
C SER A 138 16.42 -2.73 -2.56
N TYR A 139 17.41 -3.62 -2.40
CA TYR A 139 17.23 -5.06 -2.27
C TYR A 139 17.26 -5.59 -0.82
N SER A 140 17.83 -4.89 0.15
CA SER A 140 17.61 -5.13 1.59
C SER A 140 16.16 -4.81 1.99
N ASN A 141 15.48 -4.06 1.10
CA ASN A 141 14.04 -3.87 1.08
C ASN A 141 13.28 -4.91 0.23
N GLU A 142 13.91 -6.01 -0.27
CA GLU A 142 13.26 -7.29 -0.68
C GLU A 142 12.65 -8.02 0.54
N GLN A 143 12.13 -7.23 1.47
CA GLN A 143 11.13 -7.66 2.41
C GLN A 143 9.95 -8.19 1.61
N LYS A 144 9.28 -9.20 2.18
CA LYS A 144 7.91 -9.60 1.82
C LYS A 144 7.16 -8.37 1.27
N PRO A 145 6.64 -8.40 0.02
CA PRO A 145 5.86 -7.28 -0.52
C PRO A 145 4.88 -6.83 0.56
N SER A 146 4.80 -5.52 0.81
CA SER A 146 3.98 -5.04 1.90
C SER A 146 2.55 -5.54 1.72
N ASP A 147 1.85 -5.72 2.83
CA ASP A 147 0.46 -6.16 2.81
C ASP A 147 -0.40 -5.27 1.88
N GLY A 148 -0.11 -3.97 1.85
CA GLY A 148 -0.68 -3.03 0.90
C GLY A 148 -0.33 -3.26 -0.56
N GLU A 149 0.93 -3.56 -0.88
CA GLU A 149 1.33 -3.85 -2.26
C GLU A 149 0.68 -5.14 -2.76
N ILE A 150 0.61 -6.19 -1.92
CA ILE A 150 -0.07 -7.44 -2.27
C ILE A 150 -1.55 -7.16 -2.56
N PHE A 151 -2.23 -6.44 -1.67
CA PHE A 151 -3.64 -6.09 -1.86
C PHE A 151 -3.84 -5.27 -3.14
N ARG A 152 -3.06 -4.19 -3.31
CA ARG A 152 -3.13 -3.32 -4.48
C ARG A 152 -2.99 -4.10 -5.78
N LYS A 153 -1.99 -4.99 -5.86
CA LYS A 153 -1.73 -5.82 -7.05
C LYS A 153 -2.86 -6.81 -7.33
N ILE A 154 -3.41 -7.46 -6.30
CA ILE A 154 -4.59 -8.33 -6.45
C ILE A 154 -5.77 -7.58 -7.08
N ARG A 155 -6.00 -6.32 -6.70
CA ARG A 155 -7.08 -5.51 -7.28
C ARG A 155 -6.74 -4.95 -8.65
N LEU A 156 -5.48 -4.59 -8.89
CA LEU A 156 -5.01 -4.14 -10.20
C LEU A 156 -5.22 -5.23 -11.27
N TYR A 157 -4.75 -6.46 -11.01
CA TYR A 157 -4.94 -7.57 -11.96
C TYR A 157 -6.40 -8.01 -12.10
N HIS A 158 -7.20 -7.86 -11.03
CA HIS A 158 -8.66 -8.01 -11.15
C HIS A 158 -9.28 -7.00 -12.11
N ARG A 159 -8.84 -5.73 -12.06
CA ARG A 159 -9.31 -4.66 -12.97
C ARG A 159 -8.87 -4.92 -14.42
N GLU A 160 -7.70 -5.51 -14.62
CA GLU A 160 -7.13 -5.85 -15.93
C GLU A 160 -7.63 -7.18 -16.50
N ASN A 161 -8.43 -7.94 -15.73
CA ASN A 161 -8.91 -9.27 -16.06
C ASN A 161 -7.78 -10.33 -16.26
N ASP A 162 -6.63 -10.13 -15.61
CA ASP A 162 -5.51 -11.08 -15.59
C ASP A 162 -5.62 -12.04 -14.40
N GLN A 163 -6.26 -13.18 -14.65
CA GLN A 163 -6.53 -14.17 -13.60
C GLN A 163 -5.26 -14.88 -13.10
N GLU A 164 -4.26 -15.08 -13.96
CA GLU A 164 -3.04 -15.80 -13.60
C GLU A 164 -2.15 -14.94 -12.71
N ALA A 165 -1.94 -13.68 -13.09
CA ALA A 165 -1.24 -12.73 -12.23
C ALA A 165 -1.98 -12.54 -10.90
N GLN A 166 -3.31 -12.48 -10.92
CA GLN A 166 -4.09 -12.37 -9.69
C GLN A 166 -3.84 -13.57 -8.76
N LYS A 167 -3.90 -14.82 -9.26
CA LYS A 167 -3.64 -16.04 -8.49
C LYS A 167 -2.25 -16.04 -7.85
N ILE A 168 -1.23 -15.59 -8.59
CA ILE A 168 0.15 -15.47 -8.08
C ILE A 168 0.21 -14.50 -6.90
N TRP A 169 -0.50 -13.37 -6.96
CA TRP A 169 -0.50 -12.41 -5.84
C TRP A 169 -1.35 -12.88 -4.66
N TRP A 170 -2.41 -13.66 -4.89
CA TRP A 170 -3.16 -14.33 -3.83
C TRP A 170 -2.33 -15.36 -3.07
N SER A 171 -1.44 -16.11 -3.72
CA SER A 171 -0.60 -17.13 -3.05
C SER A 171 0.41 -16.52 -2.07
N ARG A 172 0.72 -15.23 -2.19
CA ARG A 172 1.60 -14.48 -1.29
C ARG A 172 0.95 -14.15 0.07
N LEU A 173 -0.37 -14.31 0.19
CA LEU A 173 -1.10 -14.08 1.43
C LEU A 173 -0.99 -15.28 2.38
N GLU A 174 -0.70 -15.01 3.65
CA GLU A 174 -0.55 -16.04 4.68
C GLU A 174 -1.65 -15.96 5.73
N LYS A 175 -1.86 -17.07 6.46
CA LYS A 175 -2.73 -17.16 7.64
C LYS A 175 -4.20 -16.84 7.30
N SER A 176 -4.85 -15.96 8.07
CA SER A 176 -6.24 -15.55 7.86
C SER A 176 -6.42 -14.53 6.74
N LYS A 177 -5.35 -13.89 6.27
CA LYS A 177 -5.42 -12.78 5.30
C LYS A 177 -6.20 -13.10 4.02
N PRO A 178 -6.08 -14.30 3.40
CA PRO A 178 -6.90 -14.63 2.25
C PRO A 178 -8.41 -14.60 2.56
N LYS A 179 -8.81 -15.14 3.72
CA LYS A 179 -10.21 -15.18 4.15
C LYS A 179 -10.75 -13.78 4.46
N ASP A 180 -9.95 -12.98 5.17
CA ASP A 180 -10.31 -11.60 5.53
C ASP A 180 -10.45 -10.74 4.25
N LEU A 181 -9.54 -10.88 3.30
CA LEU A 181 -9.58 -10.15 2.04
C LEU A 181 -10.76 -10.58 1.16
N GLN A 182 -11.07 -11.88 1.07
CA GLN A 182 -12.28 -12.35 0.41
C GLN A 182 -13.55 -11.81 1.09
N GLY A 183 -13.58 -11.74 2.42
CA GLY A 183 -14.67 -11.16 3.20
C GLY A 183 -14.89 -9.68 2.87
N LEU A 184 -13.82 -8.93 2.69
CA LEU A 184 -13.87 -7.53 2.24
C LEU A 184 -14.44 -7.42 0.81
N PHE A 185 -14.01 -8.29 -0.10
CA PHE A 185 -14.46 -8.25 -1.50
C PHE A 185 -15.93 -8.63 -1.69
N ARG A 186 -16.54 -9.31 -0.71
CA ARG A 186 -18.00 -9.52 -0.66
C ARG A 186 -18.80 -8.26 -0.32
N ARG A 187 -18.14 -7.14 0.00
CA ARG A 187 -18.75 -5.83 0.27
C ARG A 187 -18.44 -4.89 -0.90
N PRO A 188 -19.30 -4.78 -1.93
CA PRO A 188 -18.97 -4.10 -3.18
C PRO A 188 -18.63 -2.62 -3.01
N SER A 189 -19.28 -1.91 -2.08
CA SER A 189 -19.02 -0.49 -1.82
C SER A 189 -17.61 -0.26 -1.24
N LEU A 190 -17.16 -1.11 -0.33
CA LEU A 190 -15.81 -1.04 0.22
C LEU A 190 -14.77 -1.41 -0.82
N ALA A 191 -15.00 -2.48 -1.58
CA ALA A 191 -14.11 -2.89 -2.67
C ALA A 191 -13.93 -1.75 -3.68
N ALA A 192 -15.02 -1.09 -4.11
CA ALA A 192 -14.97 0.05 -5.00
C ALA A 192 -14.21 1.26 -4.40
N GLY A 193 -14.35 1.50 -3.09
CA GLY A 193 -13.60 2.54 -2.38
C GLY A 193 -12.09 2.30 -2.39
N PHE A 194 -11.64 1.06 -2.20
CA PHE A 194 -10.24 0.68 -2.34
C PHE A 194 -9.78 0.75 -3.81
N ASP A 195 -10.62 0.32 -4.75
CA ASP A 195 -10.28 0.35 -6.17
C ASP A 195 -10.00 1.76 -6.70
N ALA A 196 -10.72 2.76 -6.17
CA ALA A 196 -10.52 4.17 -6.50
C ALA A 196 -9.13 4.71 -6.11
N LEU A 197 -8.41 4.00 -5.23
CA LEU A 197 -7.08 4.38 -4.71
C LEU A 197 -5.94 3.60 -5.38
N ILE A 198 -6.22 2.62 -6.26
CA ILE A 198 -5.19 1.75 -6.87
C ILE A 198 -4.13 2.56 -7.63
N ASP A 199 -4.54 3.62 -8.31
CA ASP A 199 -3.65 4.39 -9.18
C ASP A 199 -2.69 5.32 -8.40
N MET A 200 -2.84 5.40 -7.07
CA MET A 200 -1.97 6.17 -6.16
C MET A 200 -1.14 5.20 -5.28
N PRO A 201 -0.05 4.61 -5.80
CA PRO A 201 0.70 3.55 -5.11
C PRO A 201 1.23 3.97 -3.74
N GLY A 202 1.60 5.25 -3.56
CA GLY A 202 2.12 5.76 -2.29
C GLY A 202 1.19 5.56 -1.08
N LEU A 203 -0.13 5.53 -1.31
CA LEU A 203 -1.11 5.33 -0.23
C LEU A 203 -1.06 3.93 0.38
N TRP A 204 -0.54 2.94 -0.35
CA TRP A 204 -0.62 1.54 0.04
C TRP A 204 0.57 1.09 0.90
N ALA A 205 1.65 1.88 0.97
CA ALA A 205 2.90 1.48 1.60
C ALA A 205 2.76 1.02 3.07
N LYS A 206 1.94 1.73 3.86
CA LYS A 206 1.74 1.45 5.30
C LYS A 206 0.54 0.55 5.61
N LEU A 207 -0.17 0.04 4.59
CA LEU A 207 -1.36 -0.79 4.81
C LEU A 207 -0.99 -2.15 5.40
N GLN A 208 -1.72 -2.57 6.44
CA GLN A 208 -1.58 -3.87 7.07
C GLN A 208 -2.87 -4.68 6.93
N LEU A 209 -2.82 -5.77 6.17
CA LEU A 209 -3.95 -6.68 5.94
C LEU A 209 -4.39 -7.37 7.23
N GLY A 210 -3.48 -7.51 8.20
CA GLY A 210 -3.79 -7.98 9.53
C GLY A 210 -4.88 -7.17 10.24
N ALA A 211 -5.14 -5.91 9.87
CA ALA A 211 -6.21 -5.11 10.46
C ALA A 211 -7.60 -5.36 9.83
N LEU A 212 -7.68 -6.04 8.67
CA LEU A 212 -8.95 -6.25 7.96
C LEU A 212 -9.97 -7.07 8.75
N HIS A 213 -9.53 -8.07 9.51
CA HIS A 213 -10.45 -8.89 10.31
C HIS A 213 -11.28 -8.03 11.29
N ARG A 214 -10.67 -7.00 11.89
CA ARG A 214 -11.36 -6.04 12.78
C ARG A 214 -12.42 -5.27 12.00
N LEU A 215 -12.09 -4.79 10.80
CA LEU A 215 -13.02 -4.04 9.96
C LEU A 215 -14.29 -4.82 9.63
N LEU A 216 -14.14 -6.12 9.35
CA LEU A 216 -15.26 -6.98 9.02
C LEU A 216 -16.24 -7.13 10.20
N VAL A 217 -15.76 -7.04 11.44
CA VAL A 217 -16.58 -7.19 12.65
C VAL A 217 -17.37 -5.92 12.99
N LEU A 218 -16.89 -4.73 12.61
CA LEU A 218 -17.49 -3.45 13.01
C LEU A 218 -18.90 -3.21 12.46
N LYS A 219 -19.23 -3.79 11.29
CA LYS A 219 -20.50 -3.57 10.58
C LYS A 219 -20.84 -2.08 10.34
N CYS A 220 -19.84 -1.26 10.02
CA CYS A 220 -19.97 0.18 9.71
C CYS A 220 -19.53 0.49 8.26
N ASP A 221 -20.06 -0.29 7.31
CA ASP A 221 -19.60 -0.28 5.91
C ASP A 221 -19.80 1.09 5.25
N GLU A 222 -20.85 1.81 5.59
CA GLU A 222 -21.15 3.13 5.03
C GLU A 222 -20.15 4.19 5.51
N GLU A 223 -19.81 4.22 6.79
CA GLU A 223 -18.80 5.12 7.36
C GLU A 223 -17.41 4.83 6.79
N MET A 224 -17.06 3.55 6.66
CA MET A 224 -15.80 3.15 6.04
C MET A 224 -15.73 3.58 4.56
N THR A 225 -16.81 3.39 3.81
CA THR A 225 -16.90 3.82 2.41
C THR A 225 -16.73 5.34 2.28
N LEU A 226 -17.38 6.11 3.17
CA LEU A 226 -17.24 7.57 3.20
C LEU A 226 -15.81 8.04 3.47
N TYR A 227 -15.07 7.34 4.34
CA TYR A 227 -13.67 7.68 4.61
C TYR A 227 -12.77 7.37 3.41
N LEU A 228 -12.96 6.23 2.73
CA LEU A 228 -12.20 5.89 1.51
C LEU A 228 -12.44 6.91 0.38
N ASP A 229 -13.69 7.34 0.21
CA ASP A 229 -14.06 8.43 -0.71
C ASP A 229 -13.42 9.76 -0.29
N HIS A 230 -13.36 10.05 1.01
CA HIS A 230 -12.66 11.23 1.54
C HIS A 230 -11.16 11.21 1.20
N ILE A 231 -10.46 10.08 1.34
CA ILE A 231 -9.06 9.93 0.91
C ILE A 231 -8.94 10.26 -0.58
N THR A 232 -9.78 9.64 -1.42
CA THR A 232 -9.74 9.85 -2.87
C THR A 232 -9.92 11.33 -3.23
N LYS A 233 -10.91 11.98 -2.63
CA LYS A 233 -11.20 13.40 -2.86
C LYS A 233 -10.08 14.31 -2.35
N ALA A 234 -9.47 13.98 -1.21
CA ALA A 234 -8.39 14.75 -0.63
C ALA A 234 -7.16 14.77 -1.54
N TRP A 235 -6.69 13.61 -1.98
CA TRP A 235 -5.52 13.52 -2.85
C TRP A 235 -5.79 14.10 -4.25
N ARG A 236 -7.00 13.93 -4.80
CA ARG A 236 -7.39 14.62 -6.04
C ARG A 236 -7.39 16.15 -5.90
N ARG A 237 -7.82 16.68 -4.75
CA ARG A 237 -7.76 18.12 -4.48
C ARG A 237 -6.32 18.61 -4.41
N ILE A 238 -5.44 17.87 -3.75
CA ILE A 238 -4.01 18.21 -3.64
C ILE A 238 -3.36 18.25 -5.02
N LEU A 239 -3.61 17.24 -5.86
CA LEU A 239 -3.00 17.08 -7.18
C LEU A 239 -3.56 17.98 -8.29
N ARG A 240 -4.58 18.80 -8.01
CA ARG A 240 -5.22 19.65 -9.01
C ARG A 240 -4.43 20.93 -9.21
N CYS A 241 -3.82 21.09 -10.37
CA CYS A 241 -3.07 22.29 -10.75
C CYS A 241 -3.82 23.04 -11.86
N GLY A 242 -4.67 23.99 -11.47
CA GLY A 242 -5.58 24.68 -12.39
C GLY A 242 -6.59 23.72 -13.03
N ASP A 243 -6.60 23.68 -14.36
CA ASP A 243 -7.43 22.75 -15.15
C ASP A 243 -6.77 21.38 -15.37
N THR A 244 -5.51 21.23 -14.95
CA THR A 244 -4.75 19.98 -15.13
C THR A 244 -4.74 19.15 -13.85
N MET A 245 -5.02 17.85 -13.98
CA MET A 245 -4.81 16.87 -12.93
C MET A 245 -3.44 16.24 -13.11
N LEU A 246 -2.58 16.32 -12.08
CA LEU A 246 -1.30 15.62 -12.13
C LEU A 246 -1.49 14.11 -12.16
N PRO A 247 -0.53 13.36 -12.76
CA PRO A 247 -0.54 11.91 -12.72
C PRO A 247 -0.60 11.38 -11.28
N PHE A 248 -1.49 10.42 -11.02
CA PHE A 248 -1.62 9.81 -9.69
C PHE A 248 -0.37 9.05 -9.25
N SER A 249 0.48 8.65 -10.21
CA SER A 249 1.81 8.09 -9.95
C SER A 249 2.77 9.07 -9.28
N ALA A 250 2.48 10.38 -9.28
CA ALA A 250 3.27 11.38 -8.55
C ALA A 250 3.11 11.26 -7.02
N VAL A 251 2.09 10.53 -6.54
CA VAL A 251 1.88 10.24 -5.12
C VAL A 251 2.71 9.02 -4.72
N ASP A 252 3.93 9.27 -4.28
CA ASP A 252 4.83 8.24 -3.73
C ASP A 252 4.66 8.07 -2.22
N ALA A 253 5.25 7.01 -1.68
CA ALA A 253 5.09 6.64 -0.27
C ALA A 253 5.70 7.66 0.70
N VAL A 254 6.82 8.29 0.33
CA VAL A 254 7.48 9.31 1.15
C VAL A 254 6.59 10.54 1.21
N THR A 255 6.07 10.98 0.06
CA THR A 255 5.12 12.10 -0.01
C THR A 255 3.90 11.87 0.89
N VAL A 256 3.28 10.69 0.84
CA VAL A 256 2.13 10.37 1.70
C VAL A 256 2.52 10.38 3.18
N GLN A 257 3.63 9.73 3.52
CA GLN A 257 4.09 9.62 4.91
C GLN A 257 4.46 10.96 5.54
N SER A 258 5.03 11.87 4.75
CA SER A 258 5.40 13.20 5.24
C SER A 258 4.20 14.14 5.38
N LEU A 259 3.10 13.87 4.66
CA LEU A 259 1.91 14.73 4.66
C LEU A 259 0.76 14.21 5.52
N GLU A 260 0.63 12.89 5.69
CA GLU A 260 -0.45 12.32 6.49
C GLU A 260 -0.42 12.85 7.94
N LEU A 261 -1.61 13.02 8.52
CA LEU A 261 -1.82 13.66 9.84
C LEU A 261 -1.58 15.16 9.94
N LEU A 262 -0.95 15.81 8.95
CA LEU A 262 -0.78 17.26 8.99
C LEU A 262 -2.10 17.99 8.75
N ALA A 263 -2.30 19.13 9.40
CA ALA A 263 -3.41 20.06 9.17
C ALA A 263 -2.91 21.48 8.85
N PRO A 264 -2.23 21.70 7.70
CA PRO A 264 -1.49 22.94 7.39
C PRO A 264 -2.35 24.21 7.33
N LYS A 265 -3.67 24.08 7.09
CA LYS A 265 -4.59 25.22 7.12
C LYS A 265 -4.79 25.77 8.53
N HIS A 266 -4.63 24.93 9.55
CA HIS A 266 -4.97 25.23 10.94
C HIS A 266 -3.75 25.25 11.87
N SER A 267 -2.58 24.80 11.40
CA SER A 267 -1.33 24.75 12.14
C SER A 267 -0.22 25.44 11.34
N ASP A 268 0.30 26.56 11.86
CA ASP A 268 1.43 27.26 11.23
C ASP A 268 2.72 26.43 11.25
N ILE A 269 2.84 25.53 12.23
CA ILE A 269 3.95 24.58 12.33
C ILE A 269 3.88 23.58 11.16
N ASP A 270 2.72 22.98 10.94
CA ASP A 270 2.51 22.01 9.85
C ASP A 270 2.68 22.69 8.49
N LYS A 271 2.20 23.93 8.38
CA LYS A 271 2.36 24.74 7.17
C LYS A 271 3.82 25.00 6.84
N SER A 272 4.61 25.41 7.84
CA SER A 272 6.05 25.66 7.67
C SER A 272 6.78 24.36 7.29
N LEU A 273 6.45 23.26 7.95
CA LEU A 273 6.99 21.93 7.64
C LEU A 273 6.70 21.53 6.18
N VAL A 274 5.48 21.73 5.68
CA VAL A 274 5.11 21.41 4.29
C VAL A 274 5.94 22.24 3.29
N ILE A 275 6.13 23.54 3.57
CA ILE A 275 6.92 24.43 2.71
C ILE A 275 8.37 23.93 2.68
N ASP A 276 8.97 23.66 3.84
CA ASP A 276 10.35 23.16 3.96
C ASP A 276 10.54 21.83 3.21
N LEU A 277 9.61 20.89 3.39
CA LEU A 277 9.63 19.60 2.69
C LEU A 277 9.56 19.75 1.17
N MET A 278 8.76 20.71 0.68
CA MET A 278 8.68 21.00 -0.75
C MET A 278 9.96 21.66 -1.26
N GLU A 279 10.56 22.58 -0.51
CA GLU A 279 11.81 23.25 -0.90
C GLU A 279 12.99 22.29 -0.98
N ARG A 280 13.06 21.32 -0.05
CA ARG A 280 14.08 20.26 -0.04
C ARG A 280 13.89 19.19 -1.11
N GLY A 281 12.75 19.19 -1.80
CA GLY A 281 12.43 18.16 -2.80
C GLY A 281 12.05 16.80 -2.21
N GLU A 282 11.68 16.74 -0.93
CA GLU A 282 11.34 15.49 -0.24
C GLU A 282 9.91 15.02 -0.56
N ILE A 283 9.01 15.96 -0.84
CA ILE A 283 7.64 15.67 -1.30
C ILE A 283 7.46 16.04 -2.77
N PHE A 284 6.69 15.21 -3.48
CA PHE A 284 6.50 15.24 -4.93
C PHE A 284 7.81 15.36 -5.72
N PRO A 285 8.82 14.49 -5.50
CA PRO A 285 10.14 14.59 -6.13
C PRO A 285 10.11 14.43 -7.65
N SER A 286 9.06 13.81 -8.20
CA SER A 286 8.86 13.68 -9.64
C SER A 286 8.50 14.99 -10.35
N GLN A 287 8.12 16.03 -9.60
CA GLN A 287 7.65 17.30 -10.16
C GLN A 287 8.75 18.36 -10.07
N ASN A 288 9.34 18.73 -11.22
CA ASN A 288 10.42 19.71 -11.30
C ASN A 288 9.94 21.14 -11.66
N ASP A 289 8.72 21.26 -12.15
CA ASP A 289 8.15 22.55 -12.55
C ASP A 289 7.83 23.42 -11.31
N ARG A 290 8.39 24.62 -11.24
CA ARG A 290 8.24 25.53 -10.10
C ARG A 290 6.80 26.00 -9.90
N GLY A 291 6.04 26.20 -10.97
CA GLY A 291 4.63 26.62 -10.91
C GLY A 291 3.74 25.51 -10.37
N ILE A 292 3.95 24.28 -10.81
CA ILE A 292 3.25 23.09 -10.30
C ILE A 292 3.58 22.89 -8.81
N ARG A 293 4.87 22.93 -8.44
CA ARG A 293 5.29 22.79 -7.03
C ARG A 293 4.66 23.86 -6.13
N LYS A 294 4.62 25.12 -6.58
CA LYS A 294 3.96 26.21 -5.85
C LYS A 294 2.47 25.93 -5.66
N THR A 295 1.78 25.50 -6.72
CA THR A 295 0.35 25.18 -6.67
C THR A 295 0.06 24.01 -5.73
N LEU A 296 0.92 22.98 -5.72
CA LEU A 296 0.81 21.87 -4.77
C LEU A 296 0.92 22.34 -3.32
N VAL A 297 1.89 23.20 -3.00
CA VAL A 297 2.02 23.78 -1.65
C VAL A 297 0.76 24.56 -1.28
N GLU A 298 0.24 25.40 -2.17
CA GLU A 298 -0.99 26.17 -1.95
C GLU A 298 -2.18 25.23 -1.66
N ASN A 299 -2.34 24.16 -2.43
CA ASN A 299 -3.41 23.19 -2.24
C ASN A 299 -3.31 22.46 -0.89
N ILE A 300 -2.10 22.04 -0.51
CA ILE A 300 -1.83 21.35 0.76
C ILE A 300 -2.08 22.32 1.93
N CYS A 301 -1.57 23.55 1.83
CA CYS A 301 -1.75 24.60 2.84
C CYS A 301 -3.21 25.04 2.99
N ALA A 302 -4.01 24.95 1.93
CA ALA A 302 -5.43 25.29 1.94
C ALA A 302 -6.33 24.08 2.26
N PHE A 303 -5.77 22.89 2.52
CA PHE A 303 -6.55 21.69 2.76
C PHE A 303 -7.33 21.79 4.08
N PRO A 304 -8.67 21.62 4.07
CA PRO A 304 -9.49 21.77 5.27
C PRO A 304 -9.42 20.52 6.15
N GLY A 305 -8.56 20.57 7.17
CA GLY A 305 -8.43 19.52 8.19
C GLY A 305 -7.15 18.71 8.02
N VAL A 306 -7.17 17.50 8.57
CA VAL A 306 -6.04 16.57 8.56
C VAL A 306 -5.96 15.84 7.24
N ILE A 307 -4.79 15.80 6.61
CA ILE A 307 -4.56 15.08 5.34
C ILE A 307 -4.72 13.57 5.58
N PRO A 308 -5.70 12.91 4.92
CA PRO A 308 -6.02 11.52 5.17
C PRO A 308 -5.17 10.56 4.31
N SER A 309 -4.94 9.35 4.79
CA SER A 309 -4.30 8.25 4.06
C SER A 309 -4.99 6.92 4.36
N LEU A 310 -4.60 5.84 3.66
CA LEU A 310 -5.08 4.50 4.03
C LEU A 310 -4.60 4.12 5.44
N TRP A 311 -3.44 4.59 5.87
CA TRP A 311 -2.98 4.36 7.24
C TRP A 311 -3.88 5.07 8.26
N THR A 312 -4.21 6.36 8.05
CA THR A 312 -5.12 7.08 8.96
C THR A 312 -6.53 6.48 8.98
N PHE A 313 -6.99 5.89 7.89
CA PHE A 313 -8.23 5.11 7.85
C PHE A 313 -8.19 3.95 8.85
N PHE A 314 -7.14 3.12 8.82
CA PHE A 314 -7.00 2.01 9.76
C PHE A 314 -6.85 2.49 11.21
N GLU A 315 -6.10 3.55 11.46
CA GLU A 315 -5.98 4.13 12.80
C GLU A 315 -7.31 4.65 13.32
N THR A 316 -8.07 5.38 12.49
CA THR A 316 -9.40 5.90 12.85
C THR A 316 -10.36 4.77 13.25
N LEU A 317 -10.26 3.61 12.59
CA LEU A 317 -11.14 2.48 12.88
C LEU A 317 -10.84 1.82 14.22
N LYS A 318 -9.60 1.92 14.72
CA LYS A 318 -9.27 1.48 16.09
C LYS A 318 -10.00 2.31 17.14
N TYR A 319 -10.18 3.62 16.88
CA TYR A 319 -10.96 4.49 17.77
C TYR A 319 -12.46 4.25 17.65
N LEU A 320 -12.97 3.86 16.48
CA LEU A 320 -14.38 3.56 16.27
C LEU A 320 -14.79 2.20 16.86
N GLU A 321 -13.87 1.25 17.01
CA GLU A 321 -14.20 -0.11 17.44
C GLU A 321 -14.96 -0.20 18.77
N PRO A 322 -14.52 0.44 19.87
CA PRO A 322 -15.28 0.44 21.12
C PRO A 322 -16.67 1.08 21.00
N LEU A 323 -16.78 2.13 20.17
CA LEU A 323 -18.06 2.81 19.92
C LEU A 323 -19.02 1.92 19.14
N CYS A 324 -18.53 1.24 18.12
CA CYS A 324 -19.31 0.26 17.34
C CYS A 324 -19.74 -0.93 18.20
N GLU A 325 -18.89 -1.39 19.12
CA GLU A 325 -19.26 -2.44 20.07
C GLU A 325 -20.38 -2.00 21.02
N ALA A 326 -20.26 -0.83 21.62
CA ALA A 326 -21.32 -0.27 22.46
C ALA A 326 -22.64 -0.14 21.68
N LEU A 327 -22.60 0.45 20.47
CA LEU A 327 -23.79 0.59 19.62
C LEU A 327 -24.42 -0.74 19.23
N ARG A 328 -23.61 -1.77 18.95
CA ARG A 328 -24.12 -3.13 18.67
C ARG A 328 -24.83 -3.74 19.87
N GLN A 329 -24.32 -3.55 21.08
CA GLN A 329 -25.02 -3.98 22.30
C GLN A 329 -26.39 -3.29 22.45
N LEU A 330 -26.48 -2.00 22.09
CA LEU A 330 -27.75 -1.25 22.14
C LEU A 330 -28.77 -1.76 21.11
N LEU A 331 -28.29 -2.09 19.92
CA LEU A 331 -29.11 -2.55 18.79
C LEU A 331 -29.49 -4.03 18.90
N GLY A 332 -28.84 -4.77 19.80
CA GLY A 332 -29.02 -6.19 20.02
C GLY A 332 -28.09 -7.07 19.17
N GLU A 333 -27.69 -8.21 19.73
CA GLU A 333 -26.70 -9.12 19.12
C GLU A 333 -27.15 -9.72 17.77
N GLN A 334 -28.47 -9.74 17.51
CA GLN A 334 -29.07 -10.29 16.29
C GLN A 334 -29.11 -9.30 15.10
N MET A 335 -28.32 -8.24 15.13
CA MET A 335 -28.25 -7.25 14.06
C MET A 335 -27.83 -7.89 12.72
N LYS A 336 -28.76 -7.94 11.76
CA LYS A 336 -28.52 -8.52 10.43
C LYS A 336 -27.74 -7.58 9.48
N GLY A 337 -27.93 -6.27 9.62
CA GLY A 337 -27.34 -5.24 8.76
C GLY A 337 -26.17 -4.49 9.40
N THR A 338 -25.84 -3.33 8.84
CA THR A 338 -24.87 -2.37 9.38
C THR A 338 -25.48 -1.56 10.52
N ILE A 339 -24.64 -0.99 11.40
CA ILE A 339 -25.09 -0.12 12.50
C ILE A 339 -25.97 1.02 11.96
N ARG A 340 -25.55 1.67 10.87
CA ARG A 340 -26.31 2.76 10.23
C ARG A 340 -27.65 2.28 9.70
N SER A 341 -27.70 1.16 8.98
CA SER A 341 -28.96 0.63 8.45
C SER A 341 -29.94 0.26 9.57
N SER A 342 -29.44 -0.31 10.67
CA SER A 342 -30.24 -0.66 11.84
C SER A 342 -30.76 0.57 12.59
N LEU A 343 -29.92 1.58 12.82
CA LEU A 343 -30.37 2.85 13.40
C LEU A 343 -31.40 3.55 12.52
N LYS A 344 -31.20 3.56 11.20
CA LYS A 344 -32.18 4.12 10.26
C LYS A 344 -33.49 3.34 10.24
N GLY A 345 -33.44 2.02 10.34
CA GLY A 345 -34.64 1.17 10.41
C GLY A 345 -35.43 1.35 11.72
N LEU A 346 -34.76 1.73 12.81
CA LEU A 346 -35.39 2.07 14.09
C LEU A 346 -35.80 3.54 14.19
N PHE A 347 -35.36 4.38 13.24
CA PHE A 347 -35.69 5.80 13.23
C PHE A 347 -37.05 6.03 12.59
N PHE A 348 -37.97 6.57 13.39
CA PHE A 348 -39.26 7.06 12.92
C PHE A 348 -39.28 8.58 13.03
N ALA A 349 -39.63 9.26 11.93
CA ALA A 349 -39.74 10.71 11.94
C ALA A 349 -40.75 11.12 13.03
N PRO A 350 -40.35 11.97 13.99
CA PRO A 350 -41.28 12.42 15.02
C PRO A 350 -42.34 13.32 14.37
N SER A 351 -43.55 13.31 14.93
CA SER A 351 -44.62 14.20 14.48
C SER A 351 -44.28 15.68 14.67
N LYS A 352 -43.34 15.98 15.57
CA LYS A 352 -42.83 17.31 15.89
C LYS A 352 -41.32 17.26 16.03
N ASN A 353 -40.60 18.19 15.41
CA ASN A 353 -39.16 18.31 15.59
C ASN A 353 -38.88 19.01 16.92
N MET A 354 -38.42 18.24 17.91
CA MET A 354 -38.09 18.77 19.24
C MET A 354 -36.58 18.91 19.36
N VAL A 355 -36.11 20.02 19.94
CA VAL A 355 -34.71 20.21 20.35
C VAL A 355 -34.63 20.43 21.85
N GLN A 356 -33.73 19.68 22.47
CA GLN A 356 -33.47 19.77 23.90
C GLN A 356 -32.60 21.00 24.18
N LEU A 357 -33.15 22.00 24.87
CA LEU A 357 -32.40 23.21 25.28
C LEU A 357 -31.70 23.01 26.62
N THR A 358 -32.32 22.25 27.53
CA THR A 358 -31.78 21.94 28.85
C THR A 358 -32.05 20.49 29.23
N GLU A 359 -31.53 20.00 30.35
CA GLU A 359 -31.75 18.62 30.79
C GLU A 359 -33.23 18.26 31.03
N THR A 360 -34.08 19.28 31.25
CA THR A 360 -35.50 19.12 31.56
C THR A 360 -36.45 19.76 30.54
N GLN A 361 -35.93 20.47 29.53
CA GLN A 361 -36.74 21.25 28.60
C GLN A 361 -36.44 20.90 27.14
N ASP A 362 -37.50 20.48 26.45
CA ASP A 362 -37.54 20.29 25.00
C ASP A 362 -38.44 21.36 24.37
N VAL A 363 -37.99 21.97 23.28
CA VAL A 363 -38.75 23.00 22.53
C VAL A 363 -39.02 22.53 21.11
N GLU A 364 -40.25 22.75 20.63
CA GLU A 364 -40.66 22.42 19.26
C GLU A 364 -40.09 23.44 18.28
N ILE A 365 -39.32 22.97 17.30
CA ILE A 365 -38.88 23.76 16.16
C ILE A 365 -39.99 23.80 15.12
N LYS A 366 -40.63 24.96 15.01
CA LYS A 366 -41.70 25.25 14.04
C LYS A 366 -41.19 25.88 12.73
N VAL A 367 -39.90 25.75 12.43
CA VAL A 367 -39.35 26.27 11.16
C VAL A 367 -39.75 25.33 10.04
N ALA A 368 -40.34 25.87 8.97
CA ALA A 368 -40.53 25.15 7.72
C ALA A 368 -39.16 24.81 7.13
N LEU A 369 -38.62 23.65 7.47
CA LEU A 369 -37.37 23.16 6.94
C LEU A 369 -37.58 22.93 5.43
N SER A 370 -36.91 23.73 4.60
CA SER A 370 -36.88 23.46 3.17
C SER A 370 -36.35 22.04 2.93
N GLN A 371 -36.82 21.36 1.89
CA GLN A 371 -36.49 19.96 1.62
C GLN A 371 -34.98 19.69 1.58
N GLN A 372 -34.18 20.71 1.22
CA GLN A 372 -32.71 20.67 1.23
C GLN A 372 -32.12 20.62 2.65
N VAL A 373 -32.67 21.37 3.60
CA VAL A 373 -32.20 21.38 5.00
C VAL A 373 -32.60 20.09 5.73
N PHE A 374 -33.77 19.53 5.41
CA PHE A 374 -34.21 18.25 5.97
C PHE A 374 -33.27 17.09 5.59
N ASN A 375 -32.79 17.07 4.33
CA ASN A 375 -31.82 16.09 3.86
C ASN A 375 -30.43 16.28 4.48
N ALA A 376 -30.03 17.52 4.79
CA ALA A 376 -28.77 17.82 5.48
C ALA A 376 -28.82 17.38 6.96
N ILE A 377 -29.91 17.67 7.68
CA ILE A 377 -30.07 17.30 9.10
C ILE A 377 -30.20 15.77 9.27
N LYS A 378 -30.91 15.08 8.35
CA LYS A 378 -31.00 13.61 8.32
C LYS A 378 -29.64 12.92 8.15
N ASN A 379 -28.65 13.64 7.59
CA ASN A 379 -27.28 13.18 7.43
C ASN A 379 -26.32 13.64 8.55
N HIS A 380 -26.74 14.52 9.47
CA HIS A 380 -25.86 15.12 10.49
C HIS A 380 -26.33 15.01 11.95
N CYS A 381 -27.62 14.83 12.23
CA CYS A 381 -28.11 14.73 13.60
C CYS A 381 -29.01 13.49 13.77
N GLY A 382 -28.53 12.51 14.55
CA GLY A 382 -29.36 11.44 15.08
C GLY A 382 -30.25 11.95 16.20
N ASN A 383 -31.40 12.55 15.85
CA ASN A 383 -32.41 12.94 16.84
C ASN A 383 -33.28 11.73 17.24
N LYS A 384 -33.57 11.68 18.55
CA LYS A 384 -34.14 10.57 19.32
C LYS A 384 -35.41 9.94 18.72
N CYS A 385 -35.44 8.61 18.67
CA CYS A 385 -36.51 7.74 19.19
C CYS A 385 -36.19 6.27 18.86
N LEU A 386 -35.52 5.55 19.77
CA LEU A 386 -35.44 4.09 19.74
C LEU A 386 -36.52 3.56 20.71
N ARG A 387 -37.54 2.87 20.23
CA ARG A 387 -38.53 2.16 21.07
C ARG A 387 -38.12 0.70 21.22
N GLY A 388 -38.08 0.19 22.45
CA GLY A 388 -38.00 -1.26 22.72
C GLY A 388 -36.97 -1.72 23.76
N GLN A 389 -36.09 -0.84 24.27
CA GLN A 389 -35.20 -1.20 25.37
C GLN A 389 -35.38 -0.24 26.56
N PRO A 390 -35.83 -0.71 27.75
CA PRO A 390 -36.10 0.15 28.90
C PRO A 390 -34.86 0.79 29.55
N ARG A 391 -33.66 0.63 28.99
CA ARG A 391 -32.40 1.13 29.59
C ARG A 391 -31.54 2.03 28.72
N LEU A 392 -31.96 2.41 27.50
CA LEU A 392 -31.09 3.20 26.61
C LEU A 392 -31.71 4.51 26.19
N THR A 393 -31.54 5.50 27.06
CA THR A 393 -31.63 6.91 26.65
C THR A 393 -30.21 7.39 26.34
N VAL A 394 -29.77 7.27 25.08
CA VAL A 394 -28.49 7.86 24.67
C VAL A 394 -28.68 9.38 24.65
N ARG A 395 -28.20 10.06 25.69
CA ARG A 395 -28.17 11.53 25.81
C ARG A 395 -26.91 12.04 25.11
N MET A 396 -27.03 12.51 23.87
CA MET A 396 -25.99 13.37 23.27
C MET A 396 -26.13 14.78 23.87
N LYS A 397 -25.17 15.17 24.74
CA LYS A 397 -24.98 16.56 25.15
C LYS A 397 -24.22 17.28 24.03
N CYS A 398 -24.90 18.14 23.27
CA CYS A 398 -24.19 19.21 22.56
C CYS A 398 -23.80 20.27 23.59
N ARG A 399 -22.50 20.41 23.88
CA ARG A 399 -21.99 21.64 24.50
C ARG A 399 -21.90 22.67 23.37
N VAL A 400 -22.61 23.79 23.55
CA VAL A 400 -22.47 25.00 22.72
C VAL A 400 -21.11 25.62 22.95
#